data_AF-A0A8J5J0I3-F1
#
_entry.id   AF-A0A8J5J0I3-F1
#
_cell.length_a   1.000
_cell.length_b   1.000
_cell.length_c   1.000
_cell.angle_alpha   90.00
_cell.angle_beta   90.00
_cell.angle_gamma   90.00
#
_symmetry.space_group_name_H-M   'P 1'
#
loop_
_entity.id
_entity.type
_entity.pdbx_description
1 polymer ?
#
loop_
_entity_poly.entity_id
_entity_poly.type
_entity_poly.pdbx_seq_one_letter_code
_entity_poly.pdbx_strand_id
1 'polypeptide(L)'
;AQLVNWLSNGKTVDDAITLLRLNTGEGGELLKNPALSTWFSYVKMTKQNPDELSFLKLKTRFSDEELATMIAVTRDAKAWIYLEGLARVQLNNWLRMDKTADGIFSVLKLNKEGDTLFESPKMTKYYGDERLETRAKDSATTTSLALKLEQEMWMSQSKTADDVFNYLKLDKKGGDIFEDSALSTWVSYVNKLNKYKERPDEFAVISILEKRFDYLDLARMLV
;
A
#
# COMPACT_ATOMS: atom_id res chain seq x y z
N ALA A 1 -36.05 17.79 8.53
CA ALA A 1 -36.88 18.55 7.57
C ALA A 1 -36.27 18.61 6.16
N GLN A 2 -35.04 19.08 5.98
CA GLN A 2 -34.44 19.28 4.64
C GLN A 2 -34.24 18.01 3.81
N LEU A 3 -33.59 16.96 4.35
CA LEU A 3 -33.32 15.73 3.59
C LEU A 3 -34.60 14.99 3.18
N VAL A 4 -35.61 14.99 4.06
CA VAL A 4 -36.95 14.43 3.78
C VAL A 4 -37.62 15.20 2.65
N ASN A 5 -37.50 16.53 2.65
CA ASN A 5 -38.02 17.39 1.59
C ASN A 5 -37.32 17.12 0.23
N TRP A 6 -36.00 16.91 0.24
CA TRP A 6 -35.28 16.48 -0.96
C TRP A 6 -35.78 15.14 -1.49
N LEU A 7 -36.00 14.17 -0.61
CA LEU A 7 -36.52 12.86 -0.98
C LEU A 7 -37.96 12.94 -1.53
N SER A 8 -38.84 13.72 -0.90
CA SER A 8 -40.23 13.89 -1.35
C SER A 8 -40.34 14.62 -2.69
N ASN A 9 -39.40 15.52 -2.99
CA ASN A 9 -39.31 16.21 -4.28
C ASN A 9 -38.54 15.42 -5.36
N GLY A 10 -38.22 14.14 -5.10
CA GLY A 10 -37.56 13.28 -6.08
C GLY A 10 -36.14 13.73 -6.46
N LYS A 11 -35.43 14.45 -5.58
CA LYS A 11 -34.01 14.76 -5.81
C LYS A 11 -33.21 13.46 -5.88
N THR A 12 -32.20 13.45 -6.74
CA THR A 12 -31.27 12.32 -6.88
C THR A 12 -30.08 12.47 -5.95
N VAL A 13 -29.29 11.41 -5.81
CA VAL A 13 -28.01 11.46 -5.09
C VAL A 13 -27.05 12.47 -5.75
N ASP A 14 -27.08 12.61 -7.07
CA ASP A 14 -26.25 13.57 -7.80
C ASP A 14 -26.72 15.02 -7.59
N ASP A 15 -28.03 15.24 -7.51
CA ASP A 15 -28.59 16.54 -7.13
C ASP A 15 -28.13 16.94 -5.73
N ALA A 16 -28.13 16.00 -4.78
CA ALA A 16 -27.68 16.26 -3.42
C ALA A 16 -26.19 16.64 -3.37
N ILE A 17 -25.30 16.01 -4.17
CA ILE A 17 -23.89 16.43 -4.28
C ILE A 17 -23.79 17.89 -4.73
N THR A 18 -24.59 18.28 -5.72
CA THR A 18 -24.59 19.63 -6.29
C THR A 18 -25.15 20.65 -5.29
N LEU A 19 -26.27 20.34 -4.63
CA LEU A 19 -26.91 21.20 -3.63
C LEU A 19 -26.02 21.43 -2.40
N LEU A 20 -25.23 20.43 -2.02
CA LEU A 20 -24.27 20.49 -0.92
C LEU A 20 -22.92 21.12 -1.34
N ARG A 21 -22.77 21.52 -2.60
CA ARG A 21 -21.53 22.08 -3.16
C ARG A 21 -20.34 21.15 -2.94
N LEU A 22 -20.58 19.85 -3.07
CA LEU A 22 -19.57 18.80 -3.02
C LEU A 22 -18.91 18.58 -4.39
N ASN A 23 -19.28 19.39 -5.39
CA ASN A 23 -18.72 19.41 -6.74
C ASN A 23 -17.71 20.54 -6.98
N THR A 24 -17.49 21.42 -5.99
CA THR A 24 -16.55 22.54 -6.09
C THR A 24 -15.28 22.18 -5.32
N GLY A 25 -14.18 21.93 -6.03
CA GLY A 25 -12.86 21.72 -5.44
C GLY A 25 -12.05 20.57 -6.05
N GLU A 26 -10.72 20.67 -5.98
CA GLU A 26 -9.81 19.54 -6.21
C GLU A 26 -10.04 18.46 -5.14
N GLY A 27 -9.74 17.18 -5.41
CA GLY A 27 -10.26 16.05 -4.61
C GLY A 27 -9.93 16.04 -3.10
N GLY A 28 -9.00 16.87 -2.64
CA GLY A 28 -8.73 17.13 -1.22
C GLY A 28 -9.72 18.07 -0.51
N GLU A 29 -10.53 18.85 -1.22
CA GLU A 29 -11.48 19.82 -0.63
C GLU A 29 -12.80 19.15 -0.22
N LEU A 30 -13.25 18.12 -0.95
CA LEU A 30 -14.44 17.34 -0.60
C LEU A 30 -14.34 16.77 0.82
N LEU A 31 -13.14 16.30 1.16
CA LEU A 31 -12.77 15.69 2.43
C LEU A 31 -12.94 16.60 3.64
N LYS A 32 -12.76 17.90 3.43
CA LYS A 32 -12.84 18.91 4.47
C LYS A 32 -14.23 19.53 4.52
N ASN A 33 -15.10 19.20 3.57
CA ASN A 33 -16.43 19.78 3.48
C ASN A 33 -17.36 19.11 4.53
N PRO A 34 -17.81 19.85 5.56
CA PRO A 34 -18.67 19.28 6.61
C PRO A 34 -20.02 18.78 6.07
N ALA A 35 -20.42 19.21 4.87
CA ALA A 35 -21.61 18.76 4.17
C ALA A 35 -21.51 17.31 3.65
N LEU A 36 -20.31 16.70 3.63
CA LEU A 36 -20.12 15.32 3.17
C LEU A 36 -20.92 14.31 4.01
N SER A 37 -20.93 14.48 5.34
CA SER A 37 -21.76 13.65 6.24
C SER A 37 -23.27 13.77 5.97
N THR A 38 -23.71 14.95 5.51
CA THR A 38 -25.10 15.21 5.12
C THR A 38 -25.45 14.48 3.83
N TRP A 39 -24.52 14.44 2.87
CA TRP A 39 -24.69 13.67 1.65
C TRP A 39 -24.80 12.17 1.93
N PHE A 40 -23.91 11.60 2.74
CA PHE A 40 -24.01 10.19 3.15
C PHE A 40 -25.34 9.87 3.85
N SER A 41 -25.79 10.76 4.73
CA SER A 41 -27.08 10.64 5.40
C SER A 41 -28.23 10.63 4.39
N TYR A 42 -28.15 11.46 3.35
CA TYR A 42 -29.12 11.47 2.27
C TYR A 42 -29.12 10.17 1.45
N VAL A 43 -27.94 9.65 1.09
CA VAL A 43 -27.81 8.36 0.40
C VAL A 43 -28.44 7.23 1.21
N LYS A 44 -28.26 7.23 2.54
CA LYS A 44 -28.87 6.25 3.46
C LYS A 44 -30.40 6.31 3.50
N MET A 45 -31.00 7.46 3.19
CA MET A 45 -32.46 7.60 3.09
C MET A 45 -33.03 7.05 1.77
N THR A 46 -32.18 6.67 0.82
CA THR A 46 -32.60 5.98 -0.41
C THR A 46 -32.87 4.50 -0.15
N LYS A 47 -33.56 3.83 -1.09
CA LYS A 47 -33.84 2.38 -0.99
C LYS A 47 -32.67 1.47 -1.42
N GLN A 48 -31.54 2.06 -1.82
CA GLN A 48 -30.39 1.33 -2.36
C GLN A 48 -29.36 1.04 -1.27
N ASN A 49 -28.40 0.14 -1.54
CA ASN A 49 -27.27 -0.07 -0.64
C ASN A 49 -26.44 1.23 -0.55
N PRO A 50 -26.36 1.87 0.63
CA PRO A 50 -25.74 3.18 0.73
C PRO A 50 -24.23 3.15 0.50
N ASP A 51 -23.55 2.07 0.85
CA ASP A 51 -22.10 1.95 0.68
C ASP A 51 -21.76 1.81 -0.81
N GLU A 52 -22.45 0.89 -1.49
CA GLU A 52 -22.22 0.62 -2.92
C GLU A 52 -22.63 1.81 -3.79
N LEU A 53 -23.78 2.43 -3.49
CA LEU A 53 -24.24 3.61 -4.19
C LEU A 53 -23.28 4.79 -3.96
N SER A 54 -22.85 5.03 -2.72
CA SER A 54 -21.89 6.11 -2.43
C SER A 54 -20.56 5.87 -3.14
N PHE A 55 -20.03 4.64 -3.09
CA PHE A 55 -18.79 4.27 -3.77
C PHE A 55 -18.88 4.52 -5.27
N LEU A 56 -19.92 4.03 -5.95
CA LEU A 56 -20.09 4.20 -7.38
C LEU A 56 -20.15 5.67 -7.77
N LYS A 57 -20.86 6.51 -7.01
CA LYS A 57 -20.95 7.95 -7.28
C LYS A 57 -19.61 8.65 -7.09
N LEU A 58 -18.89 8.37 -6.02
CA LEU A 58 -17.56 8.95 -5.76
C LEU A 58 -16.55 8.47 -6.81
N LYS A 59 -16.62 7.21 -7.23
CA LYS A 59 -15.72 6.59 -8.21
C LYS A 59 -15.80 7.22 -9.61
N THR A 60 -16.93 7.86 -9.95
CA THR A 60 -17.04 8.64 -11.21
C THR A 60 -16.19 9.92 -11.21
N ARG A 61 -15.73 10.37 -10.04
CA ARG A 61 -15.01 11.65 -9.87
C ARG A 61 -13.60 11.49 -9.34
N PHE A 62 -13.36 10.42 -8.58
CA PHE A 62 -12.08 10.16 -7.93
C PHE A 62 -11.40 8.91 -8.48
N SER A 63 -10.10 9.01 -8.68
CA SER A 63 -9.23 7.85 -8.86
C SER A 63 -9.29 6.94 -7.63
N ASP A 64 -8.85 5.70 -7.79
CA ASP A 64 -8.78 4.73 -6.69
C ASP A 64 -7.89 5.23 -5.55
N GLU A 65 -6.79 5.91 -5.90
CA GLU A 65 -5.85 6.48 -4.94
C GLU A 65 -6.48 7.64 -4.16
N GLU A 66 -7.16 8.57 -4.85
CA GLU A 66 -7.81 9.72 -4.19
C GLU A 66 -8.93 9.25 -3.25
N LEU A 67 -9.75 8.29 -3.68
CA LEU A 67 -10.79 7.70 -2.83
C LEU A 67 -10.19 6.92 -1.67
N ALA A 68 -9.11 6.16 -1.90
CA ALA A 68 -8.40 5.47 -0.83
C ALA A 68 -7.81 6.44 0.20
N THR A 69 -7.19 7.52 -0.29
CA THR A 69 -6.61 8.58 0.53
C THR A 69 -7.71 9.24 1.34
N MET A 70 -8.85 9.54 0.71
CA MET A 70 -10.02 10.09 1.38
C MET A 70 -10.44 9.24 2.58
N ILE A 71 -10.66 7.95 2.34
CA ILE A 71 -11.06 7.00 3.37
C ILE A 71 -10.01 6.91 4.49
N ALA A 72 -8.73 6.93 4.14
CA ALA A 72 -7.63 6.75 5.08
C ALA A 72 -7.35 7.97 5.98
N VAL A 73 -7.52 9.20 5.46
CA VAL A 73 -7.13 10.43 6.18
C VAL A 73 -8.28 11.13 6.89
N THR A 74 -9.53 10.79 6.57
CA THR A 74 -10.69 11.50 7.15
C THR A 74 -10.80 11.22 8.65
N ARG A 75 -10.84 12.30 9.44
CA ARG A 75 -11.00 12.26 10.91
C ARG A 75 -12.33 12.81 11.41
N ASP A 76 -13.26 13.18 10.51
CA ASP A 76 -14.60 13.61 10.90
C ASP A 76 -15.40 12.40 11.41
N ALA A 77 -15.65 12.37 12.72
CA ALA A 77 -16.40 11.32 13.39
C ALA A 77 -17.81 11.10 12.81
N LYS A 78 -18.45 12.15 12.25
CA LYS A 78 -19.78 12.03 11.61
C LYS A 78 -19.70 11.36 10.24
N ALA A 79 -18.60 11.55 9.52
CA ALA A 79 -18.36 10.89 8.24
C ALA A 79 -17.83 9.47 8.43
N TRP A 80 -17.03 9.24 9.49
CA TRP A 80 -16.34 7.97 9.77
C TRP A 80 -17.22 6.73 9.66
N ILE A 81 -18.44 6.77 10.21
CA ILE A 81 -19.39 5.64 10.17
C ILE A 81 -19.75 5.17 8.76
N TYR A 82 -19.58 6.03 7.75
CA TYR A 82 -19.84 5.72 6.34
C TYR A 82 -18.58 5.25 5.60
N LEU A 83 -17.39 5.63 6.08
CA LEU A 83 -16.12 5.35 5.40
C LEU A 83 -15.71 3.88 5.51
N GLU A 84 -16.08 3.18 6.58
CA GLU A 84 -15.83 1.73 6.69
C GLU A 84 -16.57 0.94 5.60
N GLY A 85 -17.81 1.33 5.30
CA GLY A 85 -18.59 0.77 4.21
C GLY A 85 -17.92 1.00 2.86
N LEU A 86 -17.46 2.24 2.61
CA LEU A 86 -16.72 2.58 1.40
C LEU A 86 -15.41 1.82 1.25
N ALA A 87 -14.61 1.71 2.31
CA ALA A 87 -13.34 0.97 2.31
C ALA A 87 -13.56 -0.49 1.89
N ARG A 88 -14.60 -1.12 2.45
CA ARG A 88 -14.98 -2.49 2.13
C ARG A 88 -15.43 -2.63 0.67
N VAL A 89 -16.30 -1.73 0.17
CA VAL A 89 -16.75 -1.79 -1.22
C VAL A 89 -15.58 -1.57 -2.19
N GLN A 90 -14.67 -0.65 -1.86
CA GLN A 90 -13.47 -0.39 -2.64
C GLN A 90 -12.56 -1.62 -2.72
N LEU A 91 -12.30 -2.29 -1.59
CA LEU A 91 -11.53 -3.53 -1.55
C LEU A 91 -12.21 -4.64 -2.36
N ASN A 92 -13.51 -4.84 -2.18
CA ASN A 92 -14.28 -5.83 -2.94
C ASN A 92 -14.26 -5.53 -4.44
N ASN A 93 -14.31 -4.27 -4.84
CA ASN A 93 -14.19 -3.87 -6.24
C ASN A 93 -12.82 -4.25 -6.81
N TRP A 94 -11.73 -4.01 -6.08
CA TRP A 94 -10.39 -4.45 -6.50
C TRP A 94 -10.28 -5.97 -6.62
N LEU A 95 -10.85 -6.72 -5.67
CA LEU A 95 -10.88 -8.18 -5.72
C LEU A 95 -11.68 -8.70 -6.93
N ARG A 96 -12.82 -8.08 -7.26
CA ARG A 96 -13.61 -8.41 -8.45
C ARG A 96 -12.88 -8.11 -9.76
N MET A 97 -11.92 -7.18 -9.74
CA MET A 97 -11.05 -6.84 -10.87
C MET A 97 -9.77 -7.70 -10.90
N ASP A 98 -9.69 -8.76 -10.10
CA ASP A 98 -8.54 -9.64 -9.95
C ASP A 98 -7.22 -8.89 -9.67
N LYS A 99 -7.29 -7.73 -8.99
CA LYS A 99 -6.08 -6.99 -8.61
C LYS A 99 -5.32 -7.76 -7.54
N THR A 100 -4.03 -7.98 -7.80
CA THR A 100 -3.10 -8.55 -6.82
C THR A 100 -2.79 -7.55 -5.70
N ALA A 101 -2.24 -8.04 -4.59
CA ALA A 101 -1.75 -7.18 -3.51
C ALA A 101 -0.73 -6.14 -4.02
N ASP A 102 0.17 -6.52 -4.93
CA ASP A 102 1.16 -5.62 -5.55
C ASP A 102 0.50 -4.59 -6.49
N GLY A 103 -0.55 -5.01 -7.20
CA GLY A 103 -1.36 -4.13 -8.02
C GLY A 103 -2.09 -3.07 -7.18
N ILE A 104 -2.65 -3.46 -6.04
CA ILE A 104 -3.29 -2.54 -5.08
C ILE A 104 -2.23 -1.61 -4.48
N PHE A 105 -1.06 -2.12 -4.09
CA PHE A 105 0.05 -1.33 -3.55
C PHE A 105 0.50 -0.24 -4.53
N SER A 106 0.57 -0.58 -5.82
CA SER A 106 0.90 0.35 -6.90
C SER A 106 -0.23 1.36 -7.19
N VAL A 107 -1.49 0.92 -7.19
CA VAL A 107 -2.67 1.80 -7.36
C VAL A 107 -2.73 2.85 -6.25
N LEU A 108 -2.38 2.46 -5.02
CA LEU A 108 -2.31 3.35 -3.86
C LEU A 108 -1.06 4.22 -3.85
N LYS A 109 -0.17 4.08 -4.85
CA LYS A 109 1.12 4.76 -4.97
C LYS A 109 2.06 4.57 -3.75
N LEU A 110 1.86 3.50 -2.98
CA LEU A 110 2.67 3.18 -1.80
C LEU A 110 4.14 2.91 -2.16
N ASN A 111 4.39 2.38 -3.36
CA ASN A 111 5.74 2.17 -3.90
C ASN A 111 6.55 3.47 -4.11
N LYS A 112 5.90 4.64 -4.06
CA LYS A 112 6.56 5.95 -4.20
C LYS A 112 6.82 6.64 -2.88
N GLU A 113 6.36 6.08 -1.76
CA GLU A 113 6.42 6.74 -0.44
C GLU A 113 7.74 6.48 0.30
N GLY A 114 8.54 5.52 -0.19
CA GLY A 114 9.91 5.26 0.31
C GLY A 114 9.94 5.06 1.83
N ASP A 115 10.81 5.80 2.50
CA ASP A 115 11.01 5.69 3.95
C ASP A 115 9.77 6.11 4.77
N THR A 116 8.84 6.89 4.18
CA THR A 116 7.61 7.34 4.85
C THR A 116 6.43 6.36 4.68
N LEU A 117 6.65 5.21 4.03
CA LEU A 117 5.62 4.22 3.76
C LEU A 117 4.85 3.78 5.02
N PHE A 118 5.55 3.58 6.13
CA PHE A 118 4.92 3.12 7.39
C PHE A 118 4.17 4.24 8.13
N GLU A 119 4.38 5.50 7.75
CA GLU A 119 3.61 6.64 8.25
C GLU A 119 2.37 6.91 7.37
N SER A 120 2.25 6.19 6.25
CA SER A 120 1.18 6.38 5.28
C SER A 120 -0.18 5.97 5.83
N PRO A 121 -1.16 6.89 5.88
CA PRO A 121 -2.52 6.55 6.29
C PRO A 121 -3.15 5.47 5.40
N LYS A 122 -2.81 5.43 4.10
CA LYS A 122 -3.27 4.39 3.17
C LYS A 122 -2.70 3.03 3.56
N MET A 123 -1.41 2.98 3.93
CA MET A 123 -0.78 1.75 4.41
C MET A 123 -1.46 1.26 5.68
N THR A 124 -1.66 2.13 6.67
CA THR A 124 -2.40 1.78 7.89
C THR A 124 -3.83 1.32 7.60
N LYS A 125 -4.57 1.99 6.72
CA LYS A 125 -5.98 1.67 6.47
C LYS A 125 -6.18 0.36 5.70
N TYR A 126 -5.39 0.11 4.67
CA TYR A 126 -5.61 -1.02 3.75
C TYR A 126 -4.76 -2.24 4.05
N TYR A 127 -3.66 -2.06 4.77
CA TYR A 127 -2.77 -3.14 5.15
C TYR A 127 -2.58 -3.25 6.67
N GLY A 128 -2.81 -2.18 7.43
CA GLY A 128 -2.62 -2.12 8.88
C GLY A 128 -3.75 -2.74 9.72
N ASP A 129 -4.31 -3.88 9.29
CA ASP A 129 -5.12 -4.73 10.19
C ASP A 129 -4.37 -4.89 11.53
N GLU A 130 -5.07 -4.87 12.66
CA GLU A 130 -4.50 -4.96 14.03
C GLU A 130 -3.66 -6.23 14.21
N ARG A 131 -3.88 -7.22 13.32
CA ARG A 131 -3.03 -8.39 13.13
C ARG A 131 -1.62 -8.06 12.68
N LEU A 132 -1.34 -7.00 11.92
CA LEU A 132 0.03 -6.60 11.61
C LEU A 132 0.71 -5.92 12.80
N GLU A 133 0.00 -5.27 13.72
CA GLU A 133 0.59 -4.66 14.91
C GLU A 133 0.82 -5.69 16.04
N THR A 134 -0.07 -6.69 16.15
CA THR A 134 0.10 -7.87 17.03
C THR A 134 1.01 -8.94 16.41
N ARG A 135 0.99 -9.17 15.08
CA ARG A 135 2.04 -9.95 14.39
C ARG A 135 3.36 -9.17 14.27
N ALA A 136 3.37 -7.84 14.36
CA ALA A 136 4.61 -7.05 14.52
C ALA A 136 5.30 -7.37 15.84
N LYS A 137 4.55 -7.81 16.85
CA LYS A 137 5.11 -8.35 18.09
C LYS A 137 5.60 -9.80 17.95
N ASP A 138 5.09 -10.57 16.97
CA ASP A 138 5.65 -11.86 16.57
C ASP A 138 6.75 -11.67 15.50
N SER A 139 7.97 -11.42 15.98
CA SER A 139 9.13 -10.96 15.21
C SER A 139 9.41 -11.72 13.90
N ALA A 140 9.08 -13.01 13.77
CA ALA A 140 9.39 -13.80 12.59
C ALA A 140 8.51 -13.48 11.36
N THR A 141 7.20 -13.26 11.54
CA THR A 141 6.27 -13.05 10.40
C THR A 141 6.39 -11.62 9.86
N THR A 142 6.59 -10.66 10.75
CA THR A 142 6.76 -9.24 10.36
C THR A 142 8.11 -8.98 9.74
N THR A 143 9.17 -9.62 10.23
CA THR A 143 10.46 -9.61 9.55
C THR A 143 10.33 -10.18 8.13
N SER A 144 9.59 -11.27 7.93
CA SER A 144 9.39 -11.83 6.59
C SER A 144 8.62 -10.90 5.64
N LEU A 145 7.56 -10.22 6.10
CA LEU A 145 6.81 -9.27 5.29
C LEU A 145 7.58 -7.97 5.01
N ALA A 146 8.27 -7.42 6.02
CA ALA A 146 9.12 -6.24 5.86
C ALA A 146 10.27 -6.53 4.89
N LEU A 147 10.96 -7.67 5.04
CA LEU A 147 11.99 -8.12 4.11
C LEU A 147 11.44 -8.27 2.69
N LYS A 148 10.24 -8.84 2.53
CA LYS A 148 9.64 -8.98 1.19
C LYS A 148 9.35 -7.61 0.58
N LEU A 149 8.79 -6.67 1.34
CA LEU A 149 8.49 -5.31 0.90
C LEU A 149 9.78 -4.54 0.54
N GLU A 150 10.82 -4.60 1.37
CA GLU A 150 12.12 -4.01 1.07
C GLU A 150 12.70 -4.55 -0.24
N GLN A 151 12.62 -5.86 -0.45
CA GLN A 151 13.07 -6.49 -1.68
C GLN A 151 12.23 -6.09 -2.90
N GLU A 152 10.90 -5.98 -2.78
CA GLU A 152 10.05 -5.44 -3.86
C GLU A 152 10.43 -3.99 -4.17
N MET A 153 10.66 -3.16 -3.14
CA MET A 153 11.08 -1.78 -3.30
C MET A 153 12.42 -1.69 -4.04
N TRP A 154 13.43 -2.47 -3.64
CA TRP A 154 14.72 -2.51 -4.34
C TRP A 154 14.57 -2.94 -5.80
N MET A 155 13.74 -3.94 -6.11
CA MET A 155 13.46 -4.32 -7.51
C MET A 155 12.78 -3.20 -8.30
N SER A 156 11.80 -2.51 -7.69
CA SER A 156 11.10 -1.40 -8.35
C SER A 156 12.04 -0.22 -8.68
N GLN A 157 13.09 -0.05 -7.86
CA GLN A 157 14.16 0.93 -8.07
C GLN A 157 15.28 0.41 -8.99
N SER A 158 15.12 -0.79 -9.57
CA SER A 158 16.12 -1.48 -10.40
C SER A 158 17.49 -1.62 -9.72
N LYS A 159 17.51 -1.76 -8.38
CA LYS A 159 18.76 -1.99 -7.65
C LYS A 159 19.35 -3.33 -8.05
N THR A 160 20.66 -3.33 -8.23
CA THR A 160 21.44 -4.54 -8.46
C THR A 160 21.72 -5.27 -7.15
N ALA A 161 22.21 -6.51 -7.24
CA ALA A 161 22.77 -7.21 -6.09
C ALA A 161 23.88 -6.38 -5.43
N ASP A 162 24.63 -5.62 -6.24
CA ASP A 162 25.73 -4.81 -5.77
C ASP A 162 25.29 -3.56 -5.01
N ASP A 163 24.24 -2.91 -5.49
CA ASP A 163 23.63 -1.77 -4.81
C ASP A 163 23.09 -2.15 -3.44
N VAL A 164 22.43 -3.31 -3.34
CA VAL A 164 21.88 -3.80 -2.06
C VAL A 164 22.98 -4.27 -1.12
N PHE A 165 24.06 -4.87 -1.63
CA PHE A 165 25.22 -5.25 -0.81
C PHE A 165 25.82 -4.03 -0.09
N ASN A 166 26.02 -2.94 -0.83
CA ASN A 166 26.55 -1.69 -0.29
C ASN A 166 25.52 -0.96 0.60
N TYR A 167 24.23 -1.01 0.26
CA TYR A 167 23.15 -0.45 1.07
C TYR A 167 23.10 -1.08 2.47
N LEU A 168 23.26 -2.40 2.54
CA LEU A 168 23.34 -3.16 3.78
C LEU A 168 24.70 -3.02 4.50
N LYS A 169 25.63 -2.23 3.94
CA LYS A 169 26.97 -1.94 4.47
C LYS A 169 27.83 -3.20 4.64
N LEU A 170 27.56 -4.25 3.84
CA LEU A 170 28.33 -5.50 3.87
C LEU A 170 29.76 -5.30 3.33
N ASP A 171 29.96 -4.32 2.46
CA ASP A 171 31.27 -3.90 1.95
C ASP A 171 32.24 -3.43 3.05
N LYS A 172 31.71 -2.97 4.18
CA LYS A 172 32.49 -2.42 5.30
C LYS A 172 32.85 -3.45 6.36
N LYS A 173 32.38 -4.69 6.22
CA LYS A 173 32.47 -5.74 7.24
C LYS A 173 33.68 -6.65 7.05
N GLY A 174 34.28 -6.68 5.86
CA GLY A 174 35.46 -7.52 5.60
C GLY A 174 35.16 -9.01 5.81
N GLY A 175 35.98 -9.71 6.60
CA GLY A 175 35.77 -11.13 6.91
C GLY A 175 34.54 -11.41 7.79
N ASP A 176 34.07 -10.42 8.57
CA ASP A 176 32.98 -10.59 9.52
C ASP A 176 31.59 -10.60 8.84
N ILE A 177 31.53 -10.54 7.51
CA ILE A 177 30.27 -10.56 6.74
C ILE A 177 29.42 -11.79 7.04
N PHE A 178 30.04 -12.94 7.34
CA PHE A 178 29.36 -14.21 7.56
C PHE A 178 28.68 -14.29 8.92
N GLU A 179 29.05 -13.40 9.85
CA GLU A 179 28.42 -13.26 11.16
C GLU A 179 27.27 -12.23 11.14
N ASP A 180 27.14 -11.44 10.07
CA ASP A 180 26.14 -10.39 9.97
C ASP A 180 24.79 -10.92 9.44
N SER A 181 23.72 -10.68 10.19
CA SER A 181 22.38 -11.10 9.80
C SER A 181 21.90 -10.46 8.48
N ALA A 182 22.44 -9.31 8.09
CA ALA A 182 22.14 -8.66 6.82
C ALA A 182 22.63 -9.44 5.60
N LEU A 183 23.63 -10.33 5.74
CA LEU A 183 24.06 -11.21 4.65
C LEU A 183 22.91 -12.11 4.20
N SER A 184 22.11 -12.63 5.14
CA SER A 184 20.96 -13.48 4.83
C SER A 184 19.88 -12.73 4.01
N THR A 185 19.65 -11.46 4.32
CA THR A 185 18.76 -10.56 3.57
C THR A 185 19.28 -10.35 2.15
N TRP A 186 20.59 -10.10 2.00
CA TRP A 186 21.22 -9.94 0.70
C TRP A 186 21.14 -11.21 -0.16
N VAL A 187 21.47 -12.38 0.41
CA VAL A 187 21.36 -13.68 -0.27
C VAL A 187 19.93 -13.94 -0.75
N SER A 188 18.95 -13.65 0.10
CA SER A 188 17.52 -13.74 -0.26
C SER A 188 17.17 -12.85 -1.46
N TYR A 189 17.67 -11.61 -1.47
CA TYR A 189 17.47 -10.68 -2.58
C TYR A 189 18.15 -11.13 -3.89
N VAL A 190 19.39 -11.62 -3.82
CA VAL A 190 20.08 -12.19 -4.99
C VAL A 190 19.31 -13.36 -5.59
N ASN A 191 18.83 -14.28 -4.75
CA ASN A 191 18.01 -15.39 -5.19
C ASN A 191 16.71 -14.92 -5.85
N LYS A 192 16.10 -13.85 -5.33
CA LYS A 192 14.92 -13.24 -5.94
C LYS A 192 15.23 -12.65 -7.32
N LEU A 193 16.29 -11.87 -7.47
CA LEU A 193 16.73 -11.35 -8.78
C LEU A 193 17.01 -12.49 -9.77
N ASN A 194 17.66 -13.56 -9.31
CA ASN A 194 18.01 -14.70 -10.13
C ASN A 194 16.79 -15.44 -10.71
N LYS A 195 15.69 -15.54 -9.94
CA LYS A 195 14.43 -16.14 -10.40
C LYS A 195 13.80 -15.44 -11.60
N TYR A 196 14.09 -14.15 -11.80
CA TYR A 196 13.52 -13.35 -12.89
C TYR A 196 14.46 -13.19 -14.09
N LYS A 197 15.64 -13.81 -14.08
CA LYS A 197 16.53 -13.84 -15.25
C LYS A 197 16.01 -14.81 -16.30
N GLU A 198 16.25 -14.51 -17.57
CA GLU A 198 15.99 -15.45 -18.68
C GLU A 198 16.73 -16.79 -18.49
N ARG A 199 17.93 -16.72 -17.91
CA ARG A 199 18.76 -17.88 -17.54
C ARG A 199 19.21 -17.72 -16.09
N PRO A 200 18.47 -18.30 -15.12
CA PRO A 200 18.90 -18.33 -13.74
C PRO A 200 20.23 -19.05 -13.58
N ASP A 201 21.11 -18.50 -12.75
CA ASP A 201 22.40 -19.08 -12.40
C ASP A 201 22.28 -19.77 -11.04
N GLU A 202 22.48 -21.09 -10.98
CA GLU A 202 22.41 -21.88 -9.76
C GLU A 202 23.37 -21.35 -8.68
N PHE A 203 24.51 -20.80 -9.08
CA PHE A 203 25.55 -20.29 -8.20
C PHE A 203 25.58 -18.77 -8.15
N ALA A 204 24.47 -18.08 -8.44
CA ALA A 204 24.42 -16.62 -8.54
C ALA A 204 25.01 -15.90 -7.31
N VAL A 205 24.71 -16.40 -6.10
CA VAL A 205 25.21 -15.84 -4.84
C VAL A 205 26.74 -15.96 -4.75
N ILE A 206 27.25 -17.18 -4.95
CA ILE A 206 28.69 -17.48 -4.87
C ILE A 206 29.44 -16.70 -5.95
N SER A 207 28.93 -16.70 -7.19
CA SER A 207 29.53 -15.98 -8.32
C SER A 207 29.66 -14.48 -8.06
N ILE A 208 28.73 -13.86 -7.32
CA ILE A 208 28.83 -12.44 -6.96
C ILE A 208 29.84 -12.23 -5.82
N LEU A 209 29.88 -13.12 -4.84
CA LEU A 209 30.87 -13.05 -3.75
C LEU A 209 32.29 -13.26 -4.26
N GLU A 210 32.52 -14.22 -5.16
CA GLU A 210 33.82 -14.49 -5.77
C GLU A 210 34.34 -13.28 -6.55
N LYS A 211 33.46 -12.55 -7.26
CA LYS A 211 33.85 -11.31 -7.93
C LYS A 211 34.30 -10.20 -6.98
N ARG A 212 33.86 -10.24 -5.73
CA ARG A 212 34.17 -9.21 -4.71
C ARG A 212 35.40 -9.55 -3.90
N PHE A 213 35.48 -10.79 -3.45
CA PHE A 213 36.48 -11.25 -2.51
C PHE A 213 37.60 -12.06 -3.17
N ASP A 214 37.54 -12.33 -4.48
CA ASP A 214 38.35 -13.37 -5.13
C ASP A 214 38.06 -14.77 -4.58
N TYR A 215 38.33 -15.79 -5.39
CA TYR A 215 38.09 -17.18 -5.00
C TYR A 215 38.88 -17.58 -3.75
N LEU A 216 40.17 -17.21 -3.68
CA LEU A 216 41.05 -17.64 -2.60
C LEU A 216 40.69 -17.00 -1.26
N ASP A 217 40.34 -15.72 -1.23
CA ASP A 217 39.98 -15.08 0.05
C ASP A 217 38.56 -15.44 0.46
N LEU A 218 37.61 -15.62 -0.48
CA LEU A 218 36.30 -16.15 -0.16
C LEU A 218 36.38 -17.55 0.48
N ALA A 219 37.19 -18.44 -0.08
CA ALA A 219 37.40 -19.78 0.48
C ALA A 219 37.97 -19.74 1.90
N ARG A 220 38.85 -18.78 2.21
CA ARG A 220 39.39 -18.58 3.57
C ARG A 220 38.37 -18.05 4.56
N MET A 221 37.40 -17.26 4.10
CA MET A 221 36.35 -16.74 4.98
C MET A 221 35.28 -17.78 5.35
N LEU A 222 35.22 -18.91 4.62
CA LEU A 222 34.20 -19.95 4.81
C LEU A 222 34.65 -21.12 5.71
N VAL A 223 35.92 -21.18 6.11
CA VAL A 223 36.54 -22.28 6.87
C VAL A 223 36.97 -21.79 8.25
#